data_AF-C7CLV0-F1
#
_entry.id   AF-C7CLV0-F1
#
_cell.length_a   1.000
_cell.length_b   1.000
_cell.length_c   1.000
_cell.angle_alpha   90.00
_cell.angle_beta   90.00
_cell.angle_gamma   90.00
#
_symmetry.space_group_name_H-M   'P 1'
#
loop_
_entity.id
_entity.type
_entity.pdbx_description
1 polymer ?
#
loop_
_entity_poly.entity_id
_entity_poly.type
_entity_poly.pdbx_seq_one_letter_code
_entity_poly.pdbx_strand_id
1 'polypeptide(L)'
;MGVALHGPERDGRDRRDGDGVSRGVPEPLADLIVAMERTLVALAGEGGGRNELHALRNYLSDLCVLTQETPTIRRAVDRLVFAGDRLGEAVIAPRGYERRWRSPRLNKARQALTSLERTLAGARPSRIAVRLDRDW
;
A
#
# COMPACT_ATOMS: atom_id res chain seq x y z
N MET A 1 10.54 44.36 -43.09
CA MET A 1 10.13 42.94 -43.01
C MET A 1 11.32 42.15 -42.51
N GLY A 2 11.15 41.35 -41.46
CA GLY A 2 12.22 40.56 -40.85
C GLY A 2 11.75 40.07 -39.48
N VAL A 3 11.19 38.87 -39.48
CA VAL A 3 10.47 38.22 -38.37
C VAL A 3 11.40 37.86 -37.21
N ALA A 4 10.97 38.19 -35.98
CA ALA A 4 11.57 37.68 -34.76
C ALA A 4 11.13 36.23 -34.54
N LEU A 5 12.10 35.32 -34.46
CA LEU A 5 11.86 33.92 -34.11
C LEU A 5 12.71 33.53 -32.90
N HIS A 6 12.02 32.85 -31.99
CA HIS A 6 12.50 31.95 -30.93
C HIS A 6 12.84 32.60 -29.58
N GLY A 7 11.82 32.58 -28.73
CA GLY A 7 11.95 32.70 -27.28
C GLY A 7 12.62 31.48 -26.64
N PRO A 8 12.96 31.61 -25.35
CA PRO A 8 13.80 30.64 -24.65
C PRO A 8 13.06 29.32 -24.39
N GLU A 9 13.75 28.24 -24.70
CA GLU A 9 13.37 26.86 -24.41
C GLU A 9 13.13 26.68 -22.90
N ARG A 10 11.90 26.33 -22.55
CA ARG A 10 11.56 25.81 -21.22
C ARG A 10 12.17 24.42 -21.11
N ASP A 11 13.22 24.30 -20.31
CA ASP A 11 13.81 23.02 -19.88
C ASP A 11 12.75 22.23 -19.11
N GLY A 12 11.99 21.42 -19.86
CA GLY A 12 11.12 20.39 -19.35
C GLY A 12 11.97 19.25 -18.80
N ARG A 13 12.36 19.37 -17.53
CA ARG A 13 12.83 18.23 -16.74
C ARG A 13 12.02 18.13 -15.46
N ASP A 14 10.79 17.69 -15.69
CA ASP A 14 10.07 16.67 -14.92
C ASP A 14 11.04 15.75 -14.17
N ARG A 15 11.37 16.10 -12.92
CA ARG A 15 12.19 15.25 -12.05
C ARG A 15 11.70 15.38 -10.61
N ARG A 16 11.05 14.29 -10.21
CA ARG A 16 10.70 13.86 -8.84
C ARG A 16 9.41 14.42 -8.25
N ASP A 17 8.30 14.15 -8.92
CA ASP A 17 7.06 13.82 -8.21
C ASP A 17 7.12 12.36 -7.71
N GLY A 18 8.02 12.13 -6.76
CA GLY A 18 8.07 10.90 -5.96
C GLY A 18 7.79 11.15 -4.47
N ASP A 19 7.62 12.41 -4.07
CA ASP A 19 7.61 12.86 -2.67
C ASP A 19 6.26 13.49 -2.24
N GLY A 20 5.28 13.54 -3.15
CA GLY A 20 3.99 14.20 -2.92
C GLY A 20 2.87 13.31 -2.39
N VAL A 21 2.99 11.98 -2.48
CA VAL A 21 1.88 11.06 -2.16
C VAL A 21 1.89 10.65 -0.68
N SER A 22 3.06 10.48 -0.07
CA SER A 22 3.14 10.12 1.35
C SER A 22 2.86 11.30 2.29
N ARG A 23 2.82 12.54 1.79
CA ARG A 23 2.48 13.75 2.57
C ARG A 23 0.99 13.86 2.95
N GLY A 24 0.13 12.99 2.40
CA GLY A 24 -1.32 13.04 2.64
C GLY A 24 -1.85 11.97 3.59
N VAL A 25 -1.08 10.92 3.90
CA VAL A 25 -1.54 9.84 4.77
C VAL A 25 -1.26 10.21 6.23
N PRO A 26 -2.27 10.15 7.12
CA PRO A 26 -2.08 10.37 8.55
C PRO A 26 -0.99 9.49 9.14
N GLU A 27 -0.17 10.04 10.04
CA GLU A 27 0.96 9.35 10.69
C GLU A 27 0.62 7.94 11.23
N PRO A 28 -0.46 7.72 12.01
CA PRO A 28 -0.79 6.37 12.51
C PRO A 28 -1.13 5.37 11.40
N LEU A 29 -1.56 5.85 10.22
CA LEU A 29 -1.83 5.01 9.07
C LEU A 29 -0.56 4.78 8.24
N ALA A 30 0.33 5.77 8.16
CA ALA A 30 1.60 5.65 7.46
C ALA A 30 2.47 4.53 8.07
N ASP A 31 2.53 4.45 9.41
CA ASP A 31 3.25 3.37 10.10
C ASP A 31 2.67 1.97 9.78
N LEU A 32 1.33 1.86 9.73
CA LEU A 32 0.67 0.62 9.34
C LEU A 32 0.97 0.24 7.89
N ILE A 33 1.00 1.20 6.96
CA ILE A 33 1.37 0.95 5.57
C ILE A 33 2.81 0.44 5.46
N VAL A 34 3.75 1.06 6.17
CA VAL A 34 5.15 0.61 6.22
C VAL A 34 5.26 -0.81 6.81
N ALA A 35 4.52 -1.09 7.89
CA ALA A 35 4.49 -2.42 8.49
C ALA A 35 3.91 -3.48 7.53
N MET A 36 2.84 -3.16 6.81
CA MET A 36 2.26 -4.02 5.77
C MET A 36 3.25 -4.27 4.63
N GLU A 37 3.95 -3.24 4.15
CA GLU A 37 4.94 -3.39 3.08
C GLU A 37 6.05 -4.36 3.49
N ARG A 38 6.63 -4.16 4.67
CA ARG A 38 7.65 -5.06 5.24
C ARG A 38 7.13 -6.49 5.36
N THR A 39 5.89 -6.64 5.81
CA THR A 39 5.24 -7.95 5.97
C THR A 39 5.02 -8.65 4.63
N LEU A 40 4.64 -7.93 3.57
CA LEU A 40 4.52 -8.49 2.23
C LEU A 40 5.85 -9.00 1.68
N VAL A 41 6.94 -8.25 1.93
CA VAL A 41 8.30 -8.67 1.54
C VAL A 41 8.73 -9.90 2.33
N ALA A 42 8.49 -9.93 3.65
CA ALA A 42 8.79 -11.07 4.50
C ALA A 42 7.98 -12.31 4.07
N LEU A 43 6.69 -12.15 3.78
CA LEU A 43 5.81 -13.21 3.29
C LEU A 43 6.32 -13.81 1.97
N ALA A 44 6.82 -12.98 1.06
CA ALA A 44 7.39 -13.47 -0.21
C ALA A 44 8.78 -14.13 -0.06
N GLY A 45 9.44 -13.92 1.08
CA GLY A 45 10.78 -14.44 1.39
C GLY A 45 10.81 -15.95 1.61
N GLU A 46 12.02 -16.49 1.86
CA GLU A 46 12.20 -17.93 2.05
C GLU A 46 11.64 -18.46 3.37
N GLY A 47 11.51 -17.59 4.38
CA GLY A 47 10.90 -17.90 5.68
C GLY A 47 9.46 -17.43 5.83
N GLY A 48 8.87 -16.85 4.78
CA GLY A 48 7.49 -16.38 4.82
C GLY A 48 6.50 -17.53 4.95
N GLY A 49 5.37 -17.27 5.61
CA GLY A 49 4.34 -18.27 5.80
C GLY A 49 3.10 -17.72 6.50
N ARG A 50 2.47 -18.58 7.30
CA ARG A 50 1.19 -18.28 7.96
C ARG A 50 1.30 -17.11 8.94
N ASN A 51 2.46 -16.92 9.58
CA ASN A 51 2.67 -15.87 10.56
C ASN A 51 2.62 -14.48 9.90
N GLU A 52 3.29 -14.30 8.78
CA GLU A 52 3.30 -13.04 8.03
C GLU A 52 1.92 -12.76 7.41
N LEU A 53 1.23 -13.79 6.94
CA LEU A 53 -0.16 -13.64 6.48
C LEU A 53 -1.09 -13.21 7.62
N HIS A 54 -0.91 -13.78 8.82
CA HIS A 54 -1.67 -13.39 9.99
C HIS A 54 -1.35 -11.96 10.43
N ALA A 55 -0.08 -11.57 10.45
CA ALA A 55 0.35 -10.21 10.73
C ALA A 55 -0.27 -9.19 9.75
N LEU A 56 -0.26 -9.50 8.45
CA LEU A 56 -0.89 -8.66 7.43
C LEU A 56 -2.39 -8.44 7.71
N ARG A 57 -3.11 -9.50 8.07
CA ARG A 57 -4.54 -9.42 8.42
C ARG A 57 -4.80 -8.62 9.70
N ASN A 58 -3.90 -8.69 10.68
CA ASN A 58 -3.99 -7.90 11.90
C ASN A 58 -3.81 -6.42 11.60
N TYR A 59 -2.79 -6.04 10.82
CA TYR A 59 -2.61 -4.65 10.41
C TYR A 59 -3.80 -4.10 9.61
N LEU A 60 -4.42 -4.92 8.77
CA LEU A 60 -5.62 -4.51 8.02
C LEU A 60 -6.83 -4.32 8.94
N SER A 61 -6.97 -5.16 9.96
CA SER A 61 -7.97 -4.98 11.00
C SER A 61 -7.75 -3.69 11.77
N ASP A 62 -6.51 -3.41 12.20
CA ASP A 62 -6.15 -2.18 12.90
C ASP A 62 -6.46 -0.94 12.05
N LEU A 63 -6.13 -0.97 10.76
CA LEU A 63 -6.46 0.09 9.81
C LEU A 63 -7.97 0.33 9.72
N CYS A 64 -8.78 -0.74 9.60
CA CYS A 64 -10.25 -0.63 9.59
C CYS A 64 -10.80 -0.09 10.92
N VAL A 65 -10.17 -0.41 12.05
CA VAL A 65 -10.55 0.13 13.36
C VAL A 65 -10.23 1.62 13.44
N LEU A 66 -9.10 2.07 12.90
CA LEU A 66 -8.65 3.45 12.98
C LEU A 66 -9.35 4.38 11.98
N THR A 67 -9.83 3.86 10.85
CA THR A 67 -10.43 4.67 9.79
C THR A 67 -11.95 4.64 9.82
N GLN A 68 -12.58 5.76 9.47
CA GLN A 68 -14.02 5.78 9.20
C GLN A 68 -14.31 4.89 7.98
N GLU A 69 -15.21 3.91 8.13
CA GLU A 69 -15.56 3.00 7.04
C GLU A 69 -16.20 3.78 5.88
N THR A 70 -15.61 3.62 4.70
CA THR A 70 -16.17 4.11 3.43
C THR A 70 -16.12 2.98 2.40
N PRO A 71 -17.04 2.97 1.41
CA PRO A 71 -17.03 1.93 0.37
C PRO A 71 -15.72 1.86 -0.42
N THR A 72 -15.02 2.98 -0.58
CA THR A 72 -13.73 3.06 -1.27
C THR A 72 -12.61 2.42 -0.46
N ILE A 73 -12.51 2.75 0.84
CA ILE A 73 -11.53 2.13 1.75
C ILE A 73 -11.76 0.62 1.84
N ARG A 74 -13.01 0.19 2.02
CA ARG A 74 -13.35 -1.24 2.08
C ARG A 74 -12.92 -1.99 0.82
N ARG A 75 -13.22 -1.47 -0.37
CA ARG A 75 -12.79 -2.08 -1.64
C ARG A 75 -11.27 -2.14 -1.78
N ALA A 76 -10.55 -1.13 -1.28
CA ALA A 76 -9.09 -1.12 -1.32
C ALA A 76 -8.50 -2.17 -0.37
N VAL A 77 -9.06 -2.30 0.84
CA VAL A 77 -8.72 -3.35 1.81
C VAL A 77 -9.00 -4.74 1.22
N ASP A 78 -10.20 -4.98 0.66
CA ASP A 78 -10.58 -6.26 0.07
C ASP A 78 -9.60 -6.70 -1.05
N ARG A 79 -9.17 -5.75 -1.89
CA ARG A 79 -8.16 -6.01 -2.93
C ARG A 79 -6.81 -6.41 -2.35
N LEU A 80 -6.39 -5.77 -1.26
CA LEU A 80 -5.13 -6.08 -0.59
C LEU A 80 -5.21 -7.43 0.12
N VAL A 81 -6.33 -7.76 0.79
CA VAL A 81 -6.59 -9.09 1.37
C VAL A 81 -6.47 -10.15 0.29
N PHE A 82 -7.18 -9.98 -0.83
CA PHE A 82 -7.15 -10.94 -1.93
C PHE A 82 -5.73 -11.11 -2.49
N ALA A 83 -4.99 -10.02 -2.69
CA ALA A 83 -3.62 -10.10 -3.20
C ALA A 83 -2.65 -10.76 -2.20
N GLY A 84 -2.82 -10.47 -0.90
CA GLY A 84 -2.06 -11.07 0.20
C GLY A 84 -2.34 -12.57 0.34
N ASP A 85 -3.60 -12.99 0.27
CA ASP A 85 -4.00 -14.40 0.30
C ASP A 85 -3.42 -15.15 -0.89
N ARG A 86 -3.50 -14.59 -2.10
CA ARG A 86 -2.87 -15.16 -3.30
C ARG A 86 -1.35 -15.29 -3.15
N LEU A 87 -0.70 -14.31 -2.54
CA LEU A 87 0.73 -14.38 -2.23
C LEU A 87 1.01 -15.49 -1.20
N GLY A 88 0.21 -15.60 -0.14
CA GLY A 88 0.32 -16.66 0.86
C GLY A 88 0.13 -18.07 0.28
N GLU A 89 -0.86 -18.25 -0.61
CA GLU A 89 -1.05 -19.49 -1.38
C GLU A 89 0.22 -19.89 -2.16
N ALA A 90 0.97 -18.89 -2.67
CA ALA A 90 2.20 -19.09 -3.43
C ALA A 90 3.44 -19.42 -2.59
N VAL A 91 3.31 -19.32 -1.27
CA VAL A 91 4.39 -19.49 -0.31
C VAL A 91 4.20 -20.79 0.49
N ILE A 92 2.95 -21.22 0.65
CA ILE A 92 2.54 -22.39 1.44
C ILE A 92 2.43 -23.67 0.58
N ALA A 93 2.29 -23.56 -0.74
CA ALA A 93 2.19 -24.72 -1.63
C ALA A 93 3.50 -25.54 -1.69
N PRO A 94 3.43 -26.80 -2.15
CA PRO A 94 4.57 -27.69 -2.17
C PRO A 94 5.73 -27.19 -3.07
N ARG A 95 6.97 -27.46 -2.64
CA ARG A 95 8.20 -27.03 -3.32
C ARG A 95 8.20 -27.44 -4.80
N GLY A 96 8.48 -26.48 -5.69
CA GLY A 96 8.68 -26.70 -7.13
C GLY A 96 7.82 -25.83 -8.05
N TYR A 97 6.59 -25.49 -7.63
CA TYR A 97 5.69 -24.64 -8.42
C TYR A 97 5.75 -23.14 -8.07
N GLU A 98 6.33 -22.82 -6.91
CA GLU A 98 6.06 -21.58 -6.18
C GLU A 98 6.94 -20.39 -6.52
N ARG A 99 8.26 -20.60 -6.63
CA ARG A 99 9.23 -19.50 -6.78
C ARG A 99 8.93 -18.61 -7.98
N ARG A 100 8.41 -19.18 -9.07
CA ARG A 100 8.03 -18.43 -10.28
C ARG A 100 6.89 -17.43 -10.03
N TRP A 101 5.98 -17.73 -9.10
CA TRP A 101 4.78 -16.92 -8.87
C TRP A 101 4.91 -15.96 -7.69
N ARG A 102 5.92 -16.12 -6.82
CA ARG A 102 6.15 -15.24 -5.68
C ARG A 102 6.38 -13.79 -6.10
N SER A 103 7.29 -13.52 -7.05
CA SER A 103 7.58 -12.15 -7.48
C SER A 103 6.38 -11.46 -8.17
N PRO A 104 5.67 -12.10 -9.12
CA PRO A 104 4.45 -11.50 -9.69
C PRO A 104 3.35 -11.22 -8.66
N ARG A 105 3.14 -12.12 -7.69
CA ARG A 105 2.12 -11.96 -6.65
C ARG A 105 2.51 -10.90 -5.62
N LEU A 106 3.79 -10.81 -5.26
CA LEU A 106 4.33 -9.71 -4.45
C LEU A 106 4.10 -8.36 -5.13
N ASN A 107 4.37 -8.26 -6.43
CA ASN A 107 4.11 -7.04 -7.19
C ASN A 107 2.63 -6.66 -7.19
N LYS A 108 1.72 -7.64 -7.29
CA LYS A 108 0.27 -7.40 -7.19
C LYS A 108 -0.15 -6.95 -5.79
N ALA A 109 0.41 -7.54 -4.73
CA ALA A 109 0.14 -7.12 -3.37
C ALA A 109 0.66 -5.70 -3.09
N ARG A 110 1.86 -5.36 -3.59
CA ARG A 110 2.40 -3.98 -3.53
C ARG A 110 1.52 -2.98 -4.29
N GLN A 111 1.06 -3.33 -5.49
CA GLN A 111 0.12 -2.48 -6.24
C GLN A 111 -1.19 -2.24 -5.47
N ALA A 112 -1.71 -3.28 -4.81
CA ALA A 112 -2.89 -3.14 -3.96
C ALA A 112 -2.61 -2.26 -2.73
N LEU A 113 -1.43 -2.39 -2.11
CA LEU A 113 -1.01 -1.56 -0.99
C LEU A 113 -0.87 -0.07 -1.40
N THR A 114 -0.23 0.22 -2.52
CA THR A 114 -0.15 1.60 -3.05
C THR A 114 -1.54 2.17 -3.37
N SER A 115 -2.47 1.33 -3.86
CA SER A 115 -3.85 1.75 -4.07
C SER A 115 -4.58 2.07 -2.76
N LEU A 116 -4.30 1.30 -1.70
CA LEU A 116 -4.84 1.54 -0.37
C LEU A 116 -4.28 2.83 0.20
N GLU A 117 -2.96 3.02 0.18
CA GLU A 117 -2.28 4.24 0.63
C GLU A 117 -2.90 5.50 0.02
N ARG A 118 -3.10 5.53 -1.31
CA ARG A 118 -3.76 6.65 -2.00
C ARG A 118 -5.19 6.89 -1.53
N THR A 119 -5.91 5.82 -1.18
CA THR A 119 -7.29 5.91 -0.68
C THR A 119 -7.32 6.46 0.75
N LEU A 120 -6.28 6.21 1.54
CA LEU A 120 -6.16 6.67 2.92
C LEU A 120 -5.79 8.14 3.05
N ALA A 121 -5.24 8.77 2.00
CA ALA A 121 -4.88 10.19 2.03
C ALA A 121 -6.08 11.14 2.29
N GLY A 122 -7.31 10.67 2.05
CA GLY A 122 -8.54 11.39 2.36
C GLY A 122 -9.35 10.78 3.52
N ALA A 123 -8.77 9.84 4.28
CA ALA A 123 -9.48 9.13 5.33
C ALA A 123 -9.68 10.00 6.56
N ARG A 124 -10.83 9.82 7.22
CA ARG A 124 -11.15 10.42 8.52
C ARG A 124 -10.92 9.41 9.63
N PRO A 125 -10.52 9.86 10.83
CA PRO A 125 -10.40 8.98 11.98
C PRO A 125 -11.77 8.42 12.37
N SER A 126 -11.81 7.16 12.79
CA SER A 126 -13.00 6.56 13.38
C SER A 126 -13.26 7.12 14.77
N ARG A 127 -14.45 6.88 15.32
CA ARG A 127 -14.74 7.20 16.75
C ARG A 127 -13.80 6.45 17.70
N ILE A 128 -13.29 5.28 17.31
CA ILE A 128 -12.35 4.51 18.13
C ILE A 128 -10.98 5.18 18.09
N ALA A 129 -10.52 5.63 16.90
CA ALA A 129 -9.26 6.37 16.79
C ALA A 129 -9.25 7.62 17.68
N VAL A 130 -10.34 8.39 17.69
CA VAL A 130 -10.50 9.55 18.60
C VAL A 130 -10.41 9.14 20.08
N ARG A 131 -11.03 8.01 20.47
CA ARG A 131 -10.97 7.51 21.85
C ARG A 131 -9.58 6.99 22.26
N LEU A 132 -8.76 6.64 21.29
CA LEU A 132 -7.40 6.15 21.49
C LEU A 132 -6.36 7.28 21.43
N ASP A 133 -6.78 8.55 21.37
CA ASP A 133 -5.90 9.72 21.21
C ASP A 133 -5.04 9.60 19.93
N ARG A 134 -5.65 9.03 18.89
CA ARG A 134 -5.09 8.85 17.54
C ARG A 134 -5.93 9.59 16.51
N ASP A 135 -6.54 10.69 16.89
CA ASP A 135 -7.15 11.61 15.95
C ASP A 135 -6.08 12.38 15.18
N TRP A 136 -6.41 12.73 13.94
CA TRP A 136 -5.57 13.46 13.00
C TRP A 136 -6.44 14.44 12.20
#